data_AF-A0A6B1GPQ7-F1
#
_entry.id   AF-A0A6B1GPQ7-F1
#
_cell.length_a   1.000
_cell.length_b   1.000
_cell.length_c   1.000
_cell.angle_alpha   90.00
_cell.angle_beta   90.00
_cell.angle_gamma   90.00
#
_symmetry.space_group_name_H-M   'P 1'
#
loop_
_entity.id
_entity.type
_entity.pdbx_description
1 polymer ?
#
loop_
_entity_poly.entity_id
_entity_poly.type
_entity_poly.pdbx_seq_one_letter_code
_entity_poly.pdbx_strand_id
1 'polypeptide(L)' 'LFNLLADRYERRSTIVTTNLSFSEWVQVFGDEKLTTALLDRLGHHAHILTTKGQSYRTRRRTTA' A
#
# COMPACT_ATOMS: atom_id res chain seq x y z
N LEU A 1 -2.00 12.78 -0.04
CA LEU A 1 -1.37 11.47 -0.35
C LEU A 1 -1.29 11.21 -1.85
N PHE A 2 -2.41 11.32 -2.59
CA PHE A 2 -2.44 11.11 -4.04
C PHE A 2 -1.37 11.94 -4.80
N ASN A 3 -1.34 13.26 -4.60
CA ASN A 3 -0.36 14.13 -5.26
C ASN A 3 1.09 13.70 -5.01
N LEU A 4 1.42 13.29 -3.78
CA LEU A 4 2.76 12.83 -3.42
C LEU A 4 3.17 11.57 -4.20
N LEU A 5 2.25 10.61 -4.33
CA LEU A 5 2.50 9.36 -5.05
C LEU A 5 2.57 9.62 -6.56
N ALA A 6 1.70 10.50 -7.08
CA ALA A 6 1.72 10.91 -8.48
C ALA A 6 3.03 11.64 -8.85
N ASP A 7 3.52 12.54 -7.99
CA ASP A 7 4.78 13.27 -8.24
C ASP A 7 6.01 12.35 -8.22
N ARG A 8 5.96 11.26 -7.45
CA ARG A 8 7.03 10.26 -7.34
C ARG A 8 7.02 9.19 -8.42
N TYR A 9 5.87 8.96 -9.07
CA TYR A 9 5.74 8.00 -10.15
C TYR A 9 6.81 8.25 -11.23
N GLU A 10 7.52 7.18 -11.63
CA GLU A 10 8.65 7.19 -12.58
C GLU A 10 9.85 8.10 -12.23
N ARG A 11 9.83 8.79 -11.09
CA ARG A 11 10.91 9.69 -10.67
C ARG A 11 11.74 9.16 -9.51
N ARG A 12 11.11 8.44 -8.57
CA ARG A 12 11.79 7.93 -7.36
C ARG A 12 11.18 6.61 -6.89
N SER A 13 12.02 5.70 -6.39
CA SER A 13 11.59 4.48 -5.71
C SER A 13 10.73 4.81 -4.48
N THR A 14 9.63 4.09 -4.32
CA THR A 14 8.65 4.31 -3.25
C THR A 14 8.21 2.96 -2.68
N ILE A 15 8.29 2.81 -1.35
CA ILE A 15 7.78 1.63 -0.64
C ILE A 15 6.50 2.03 0.07
N VAL A 16 5.46 1.23 -0.08
CA VAL A 16 4.19 1.38 0.63
C VAL A 16 3.90 0.10 1.40
N THR A 17 3.63 0.23 2.69
CA THR A 17 3.18 -0.87 3.55
C THR A 17 1.75 -0.58 3.98
N THR A 18 0.85 -1.54 3.76
CA THR A 18 -0.56 -1.41 4.13
C THR A 18 -1.09 -2.74 4.64
N ASN A 19 -2.03 -2.69 5.57
CA ASN A 19 -2.82 -3.85 5.98
C ASN A 19 -4.13 -3.97 5.17
N LEU A 20 -4.38 -3.06 4.24
CA LEU A 20 -5.54 -3.03 3.35
C LEU A 20 -5.20 -3.65 2.00
N SER A 21 -6.12 -4.45 1.48
CA SER A 21 -6.11 -4.91 0.09
C SER A 21 -6.31 -3.75 -0.89
N PHE A 22 -5.90 -3.89 -2.15
CA PHE A 22 -6.03 -2.81 -3.13
C PHE A 22 -7.47 -2.33 -3.36
N SER A 23 -8.46 -3.22 -3.28
CA SER A 23 -9.88 -2.85 -3.37
C SER A 23 -10.34 -1.93 -2.25
N GLU A 24 -9.69 -1.97 -1.09
CA GLU A 24 -10.03 -1.14 0.07
C GLU A 24 -9.37 0.24 -0.01
N TRP A 25 -8.45 0.49 -0.94
CA TRP A 25 -7.77 1.79 -1.05
C TRP A 25 -8.74 2.92 -1.43
N VAL A 26 -9.85 2.61 -2.09
CA VAL A 26 -10.89 3.60 -2.41
C VAL A 26 -11.41 4.27 -1.13
N GLN A 27 -11.43 3.56 0.00
CA GLN A 27 -11.83 4.11 1.30
C GLN A 27 -10.83 5.14 1.84
N VAL A 28 -9.56 5.06 1.44
CA VAL A 28 -8.49 5.96 1.88
C VAL A 28 -8.45 7.22 1.03
N PHE A 29 -8.66 7.09 -0.28
CA PHE A 29 -8.55 8.19 -1.24
C PHE A 29 -9.89 8.84 -1.59
N GLY A 30 -11.02 8.18 -1.27
CA GLY A 30 -12.38 8.71 -1.40
C GLY A 30 -12.99 8.67 -2.82
N ASP A 31 -12.16 8.68 -3.86
CA ASP A 31 -12.59 8.66 -5.26
C ASP A 31 -12.10 7.39 -5.97
N GLU A 32 -13.02 6.58 -6.46
CA GLU A 32 -12.74 5.31 -7.13
C GLU A 32 -11.92 5.48 -8.42
N LYS A 33 -12.24 6.49 -9.23
CA LYS A 33 -11.53 6.74 -10.50
C LYS A 33 -10.09 7.17 -10.24
N LEU A 34 -9.89 8.10 -9.31
CA LEU A 34 -8.54 8.55 -8.93
C LEU A 34 -7.73 7.43 -8.29
N THR A 35 -8.35 6.63 -7.43
CA THR A 35 -7.67 5.49 -6.77
C THR A 35 -7.25 4.45 -7.80
N THR A 36 -8.12 4.11 -8.74
CA THR A 36 -7.83 3.13 -9.79
C THR A 36 -6.69 3.62 -10.68
N ALA A 37 -6.70 4.90 -11.10
CA ALA A 37 -5.61 5.49 -11.87
C ALA A 37 -4.28 5.53 -11.10
N LEU A 38 -4.31 5.71 -9.78
CA LEU A 38 -3.13 5.64 -8.93
C LEU A 38 -2.59 4.20 -8.81
N LEU A 39 -3.48 3.24 -8.58
CA LEU A 39 -3.13 1.83 -8.46
C LEU A 39 -2.54 1.28 -9.76
N ASP A 40 -3.06 1.70 -10.91
CA ASP A 40 -2.53 1.35 -12.22
C ASP A 40 -1.07 1.80 -12.36
N ARG A 41 -0.79 3.08 -12.05
CA ARG A 41 0.57 3.64 -12.06
C ARG A 41 1.50 2.94 -11.07
N LEU A 42 1.08 2.76 -9.82
CA LEU A 42 1.92 2.08 -8.82
C LEU A 42 2.16 0.62 -9.19
N GLY A 43 1.12 -0.09 -9.63
CA GLY A 43 1.13 -1.51 -9.97
C GLY A 43 2.00 -1.85 -11.17
N HIS A 44 2.07 -0.96 -12.17
CA HIS A 44 2.79 -1.21 -13.42
C HIS A 44 4.27 -1.58 -13.21
N HIS A 45 4.94 -1.01 -12.21
CA HIS A 45 6.33 -1.30 -11.86
C HIS A 45 6.54 -1.80 -10.42
N ALA A 46 5.47 -2.18 -9.72
CA ALA A 46 5.59 -2.61 -8.32
C ALA A 46 5.96 -4.09 -8.17
N HIS A 47 6.76 -4.35 -7.14
CA HIS A 47 6.89 -5.69 -6.56
C HIS A 47 5.95 -5.80 -5.36
N ILE A 48 4.95 -6.68 -5.44
CA ILE A 48 3.97 -6.90 -4.38
C ILE A 48 4.48 -7.98 -3.42
N LEU A 49 4.70 -7.60 -2.17
CA LEU A 49 5.12 -8.51 -1.11
C LEU A 49 3.95 -8.74 -0.14
N THR A 50 3.32 -9.91 -0.24
CA THR A 50 2.21 -10.28 0.63
C THR A 50 2.73 -10.88 1.93
N THR A 51 2.62 -10.13 3.04
CA THR A 51 2.99 -10.61 4.37
C THR A 51 1.87 -11.41 5.00
N LYS A 52 2.17 -12.61 5.50
CA LYS A 52 1.23 -13.47 6.24
C LYS A 52 1.85 -13.87 7.58
N GLY A 53 1.02 -14.13 8.58
CA GLY A 53 1.45 -14.68 9.87
C GLY A 53 0.95 -13.89 11.08
N GLN A 54 1.30 -14.40 12.26
CA GLN A 54 0.91 -13.80 13.54
C GLN A 54 1.66 -12.49 13.79
N SER A 55 1.00 -11.57 14.52
CA SER A 55 1.61 -10.32 14.93
C SER A 55 2.86 -10.57 15.78
N TYR A 56 4.00 -10.03 15.35
CA TYR A 56 5.24 -10.06 16.13
C TYR A 56 5.07 -9.40 17.51
N ARG A 57 4.15 -8.42 17.65
CA ARG A 57 3.84 -7.77 18.93
C ARG A 57 3.18 -8.75 19.91
N THR A 58 2.26 -9.57 19.42
CA THR A 58 1.59 -10.61 20.22
C THR A 58 2.58 -11.70 20.60
N ARG A 59 3.38 -12.18 19.63
CA ARG A 59 4.40 -13.21 19.89
C ARG A 59 5.35 -12.83 21.02
N ARG A 60 5.82 -11.58 21.06
CA ARG A 60 6.69 -11.05 22.12
C ARG A 60 6.02 -10.99 23.49
N ARG A 61 4.70 -10.76 23.56
CA ARG A 61 3.95 -10.78 24.84
C ARG A 61 3.78 -12.18 25.42
N THR A 62 3.72 -13.21 24.57
CA THR A 62 3.56 -14.61 25.01
C THR A 62 4.88 -15.29 25.36
N THR A 63 6.02 -14.69 25.00
CA THR A 63 7.37 -15.23 25.29
C THR A 63 8.04 -14.59 26.51
N ALA A 64 7.33 -13.71 27.22
CA ALA A 64 7.71 -13.17 28.52
C ALA A 64 6.83 -13.81 29.60
#